data_AF-A0A956CN02-F1
#
_entry.id   AF-A0A956CN02-F1
#
_cell.length_a   1.000
_cell.length_b   1.000
_cell.length_c   1.000
_cell.angle_alpha   90.00
_cell.angle_beta   90.00
_cell.angle_gamma   90.00
#
_symmetry.space_group_name_H-M   'P 1'
#
loop_
_entity.id
_entity.type
_entity.pdbx_description
1 polymer ?
#
loop_
_entity_poly.entity_id
_entity_poly.type
_entity_poly.pdbx_seq_one_letter_code
_entity_poly.pdbx_strand_id
1 'polypeptide(L)'
;MGGGSFGHGLAVAAHRNGHRVTLWSRRTTVVNADVRTTQSEADLADSDVVFLAIPSEHVRAIAERVGTFLDGRHYLVHVSRGLVGDDLETLTRVLRDATPCRRVGALAGPL
;
A
#
# COMPACT_ATOMS: atom_id res chain seq x y z
N MET A 1 -1.25 1.50 2.74
CA MET A 1 -0.50 0.65 3.69
C MET A 1 0.85 1.27 4.01
N GLY A 2 1.13 1.48 5.30
CA GLY A 2 2.42 1.94 5.79
C GLY A 2 2.30 3.22 6.60
N GLY A 3 2.42 3.12 7.93
CA GLY A 3 2.32 4.25 8.86
C GLY A 3 3.60 5.08 9.01
N GLY A 4 4.50 5.07 8.02
CA GLY A 4 5.67 5.94 8.00
C GLY A 4 5.33 7.36 7.55
N SER A 5 6.31 8.27 7.59
CA SER A 5 6.13 9.69 7.19
C SER A 5 5.53 9.85 5.80
N PHE A 6 6.02 9.09 4.81
CA PHE A 6 5.51 9.15 3.45
C PHE A 6 4.07 8.63 3.32
N GLY A 7 3.75 7.53 4.01
CA GLY A 7 2.38 6.98 4.02
C GLY A 7 1.39 7.90 4.73
N HIS A 8 1.82 8.58 5.80
CA HIS A 8 1.07 9.67 6.41
C HIS A 8 0.84 10.82 5.43
N GLY A 9 1.89 11.26 4.73
CA GLY A 9 1.81 12.32 3.72
C GLY A 9 0.82 11.98 2.61
N LEU A 10 0.87 10.76 2.08
CA LEU A 10 -0.10 10.27 1.10
C LEU A 10 -1.52 10.23 1.65
N ALA A 11 -1.70 9.78 2.89
CA ALA A 11 -3.02 9.73 3.51
C ALA A 11 -3.62 11.13 3.65
N VAL A 12 -2.83 12.10 4.11
CA VAL A 12 -3.26 13.51 4.20
C VAL A 12 -3.53 14.10 2.81
N ALA A 13 -2.66 13.85 1.83
CA ALA A 13 -2.83 14.37 0.48
C ALA A 13 -4.10 13.83 -0.18
N ALA A 14 -4.35 12.52 -0.10
CA ALA A 14 -5.57 11.91 -0.65
C ALA A 14 -6.82 12.44 0.06
N HIS A 15 -6.78 12.58 1.39
CA HIS A 15 -7.90 13.13 2.16
C HIS A 15 -8.20 14.59 1.80
N ARG A 16 -7.16 15.44 1.66
CA ARG A 16 -7.31 16.84 1.22
C ARG A 16 -7.93 16.97 -0.18
N ASN A 17 -7.83 15.93 -1.00
CA ASN A 17 -8.48 15.85 -2.31
C ASN A 17 -9.90 15.25 -2.25
N GLY A 18 -10.50 15.15 -1.06
CA GLY A 18 -11.89 14.73 -0.88
C GLY A 18 -12.10 13.21 -0.89
N HIS A 19 -11.04 12.41 -0.82
CA HIS A 19 -11.16 10.95 -0.79
C HIS A 19 -11.34 10.43 0.64
N ARG A 20 -12.10 9.33 0.76
CA ARG A 20 -12.14 8.52 1.98
C ARG A 20 -10.84 7.73 2.07
N VAL A 21 -10.13 7.88 3.18
CA VAL A 21 -8.79 7.28 3.35
C VAL A 21 -8.76 6.38 4.57
N THR A 22 -8.24 5.18 4.37
CA THR A 22 -7.89 4.24 5.43
C THR A 22 -6.37 4.07 5.47
N LEU A 23 -5.72 4.45 6.58
CA LEU A 23 -4.30 4.22 6.79
C LEU A 23 -4.08 2.98 7.67
N TRP A 24 -3.58 1.92 7.05
CA TRP A 24 -3.05 0.77 7.79
C TRP A 24 -1.65 1.06 8.37
N SER A 25 -1.47 0.78 9.65
CA SER A 25 -0.20 0.86 10.36
C SER A 25 -0.06 -0.29 11.36
N ARG A 26 1.15 -0.84 11.50
CA ARG A 26 1.46 -1.85 12.54
C ARG A 26 1.36 -1.28 13.95
N ARG A 27 1.63 0.01 14.11
CA ARG A 27 1.56 0.73 15.38
C ARG A 27 0.36 1.66 15.38
N THR A 28 -0.26 1.84 16.54
CA THR A 28 -1.25 2.89 16.74
C THR A 28 -0.66 4.22 16.29
N THR A 29 -1.35 4.88 15.38
CA THR A 29 -0.92 6.14 14.80
C THR A 29 -2.12 7.05 14.61
N VAL A 30 -1.87 8.35 14.66
CA VAL A 30 -2.86 9.39 14.42
C VAL A 30 -2.30 10.28 13.31
N VAL A 31 -3.10 10.51 12.27
CA VAL A 31 -2.71 11.32 11.10
C VAL A 31 -3.38 12.69 11.20
N ASN A 32 -4.72 12.69 11.18
CA ASN A 32 -5.64 13.78 11.47
C ASN A 32 -6.95 13.15 12.03
N ALA A 33 -7.92 13.95 12.45
CA ALA A 33 -9.19 13.44 13.01
C ALA A 33 -10.04 12.66 11.99
N ASP A 34 -9.87 12.91 10.69
CA ASP A 34 -10.79 12.46 9.64
C ASP A 34 -10.25 11.30 8.77
N VAL A 35 -8.99 10.90 8.92
CA VAL A 35 -8.42 9.70 8.29
C VAL A 35 -8.62 8.52 9.23
N ARG A 36 -9.35 7.50 8.76
CA ARG A 36 -9.50 6.23 9.50
C ARG A 36 -8.14 5.55 9.58
N THR A 37 -7.69 5.21 10.78
CA THR A 37 -6.51 4.36 10.99
C THR A 37 -6.95 2.95 11.34
N THR A 38 -6.17 1.96 10.92
CA THR A 38 -6.46 0.55 11.21
C THR A 38 -5.17 -0.26 11.36
N GLN A 39 -5.28 -1.38 12.08
CA GLN A 39 -4.25 -2.41 12.16
C GLN A 39 -4.67 -3.70 11.42
N SER A 40 -5.91 -3.75 10.92
CA SER A 40 -6.42 -4.89 10.14
C SER A 40 -6.07 -4.73 8.67
N GLU A 41 -5.38 -5.71 8.10
CA GLU A 41 -5.09 -5.75 6.65
C GLU A 41 -6.37 -6.02 5.83
N ALA A 42 -7.40 -6.64 6.41
CA ALA A 42 -8.66 -6.93 5.73
C ALA A 42 -9.44 -5.68 5.31
N ASP A 43 -9.25 -4.55 6.01
CA ASP A 43 -9.87 -3.27 5.69
C ASP A 43 -9.43 -2.70 4.33
N LEU A 44 -8.39 -3.28 3.70
CA LEU A 44 -7.95 -2.91 2.36
C LEU A 44 -8.92 -3.38 1.28
N ALA A 45 -9.74 -4.39 1.54
CA ALA A 45 -10.71 -4.92 0.58
C ALA A 45 -11.71 -3.86 0.11
N ASP A 46 -12.06 -2.91 0.99
CA ASP A 46 -12.99 -1.81 0.71
C ASP A 46 -12.39 -0.70 -0.16
N SER A 47 -11.08 -0.69 -0.39
CA SER A 47 -10.39 0.39 -1.11
C SER A 47 -10.38 0.14 -2.62
N ASP A 48 -10.50 1.19 -3.45
CA ASP A 48 -10.30 1.04 -4.90
C ASP A 48 -8.82 1.16 -5.29
N VAL A 49 -8.05 1.98 -4.54
CA VAL A 49 -6.61 2.20 -4.75
C VAL A 49 -5.87 1.90 -3.45
N VAL A 50 -4.85 1.05 -3.53
CA VAL A 50 -4.00 0.68 -2.39
C VAL A 50 -2.57 1.10 -2.66
N PHE A 51 -2.12 2.11 -1.91
CA PHE A 51 -0.72 2.50 -1.88
C PHE A 51 0.09 1.58 -0.96
N LEU A 52 1.19 1.01 -1.44
CA LEU A 52 2.17 0.26 -0.65
C LEU A 52 3.38 1.16 -0.32
N ALA A 53 3.32 1.82 0.84
CA ALA A 53 4.35 2.68 1.40
C ALA A 53 5.14 1.98 2.51
N ILE A 54 5.74 0.85 2.14
CA ILE A 54 6.45 -0.09 3.02
C ILE A 54 7.83 -0.41 2.42
N PRO A 55 8.88 -0.67 3.21
CA PRO A 55 10.20 -0.99 2.64
C PRO A 55 10.14 -2.17 1.65
N SER A 56 10.93 -2.13 0.57
CA SER A 56 10.83 -3.07 -0.56
C SER A 56 11.06 -4.52 -0.14
N GLU A 57 11.95 -4.75 0.82
CA GLU A 57 12.26 -6.08 1.35
C GLU A 57 11.07 -6.75 2.07
N HIS A 58 10.06 -5.96 2.47
CA HIS A 58 8.84 -6.47 3.11
C HIS A 58 7.68 -6.66 2.14
N VAL A 59 7.80 -6.22 0.88
CA VAL A 59 6.66 -6.15 -0.05
C VAL A 59 6.12 -7.52 -0.39
N ARG A 60 6.96 -8.53 -0.62
CA ARG A 60 6.51 -9.90 -0.94
C ARG A 60 5.63 -10.48 0.18
N ALA A 61 6.15 -10.54 1.39
CA ALA A 61 5.43 -11.09 2.53
C ALA A 61 4.13 -10.33 2.84
N ILE A 62 4.09 -9.02 2.58
CA ILE A 62 2.87 -8.22 2.73
C ILE A 62 1.90 -8.50 1.59
N ALA A 63 2.36 -8.56 0.34
CA ALA A 63 1.54 -8.84 -0.83
C ALA A 63 0.83 -10.19 -0.71
N GLU A 64 1.52 -11.23 -0.27
CA GLU A 64 0.95 -12.57 -0.07
C GLU A 64 -0.18 -12.56 0.98
N ARG A 65 -0.01 -11.83 2.09
CA ARG A 65 -1.06 -11.70 3.10
C ARG A 65 -2.25 -10.90 2.60
N VAL A 66 -2.02 -9.71 2.06
CA VAL A 66 -3.12 -8.85 1.62
C VAL A 66 -3.84 -9.42 0.42
N GLY A 67 -3.14 -10.18 -0.44
CA GLY A 67 -3.71 -10.87 -1.59
C GLY A 67 -4.86 -11.82 -1.23
N THR A 68 -4.96 -12.27 0.03
CA THR A 68 -6.08 -13.07 0.54
C THR A 68 -7.39 -12.27 0.72
N PHE A 69 -7.31 -10.94 0.80
CA PHE A 69 -8.45 -10.04 0.97
C PHE A 69 -8.79 -9.25 -0.30
N LEU A 70 -7.91 -9.25 -1.31
CA LEU A 70 -8.12 -8.53 -2.56
C LEU A 70 -8.85 -9.41 -3.57
N ASP A 71 -9.69 -8.80 -4.40
CA ASP A 71 -10.50 -9.50 -5.42
C ASP A 71 -10.03 -9.19 -6.87
N GLY A 72 -8.99 -8.37 -7.00
CA GLY A 72 -8.39 -7.99 -8.29
C GLY A 72 -8.96 -6.70 -8.91
N ARG A 73 -10.03 -6.11 -8.36
CA ARG A 73 -10.56 -4.82 -8.84
C ARG A 73 -9.65 -3.64 -8.46
N HIS A 74 -8.83 -3.82 -7.43
CA HIS A 74 -7.97 -2.82 -6.82
C HIS A 74 -6.83 -2.38 -7.75
N TYR A 75 -6.50 -1.09 -7.69
CA TYR A 75 -5.24 -0.57 -8.20
C TYR A 75 -4.19 -0.67 -7.10
N LEU A 76 -3.10 -1.40 -7.35
CA LEU A 76 -1.96 -1.45 -6.44
C LEU A 76 -0.91 -0.44 -6.90
N VAL A 77 -0.51 0.46 -6.01
CA VAL A 77 0.51 1.47 -6.32
C VAL A 77 1.64 1.35 -5.31
N HIS A 78 2.80 0.86 -5.74
CA HIS A 78 3.98 0.89 -4.87
C HIS A 78 4.67 2.25 -4.97
N VAL A 79 5.15 2.75 -3.83
CA VAL A 79 5.95 3.99 -3.78
C VAL A 79 7.41 3.70 -3.44
N SER A 80 7.68 2.47 -3.01
CA SER A 80 9.01 1.99 -2.68
C SER A 80 9.83 1.81 -3.94
N ARG A 81 11.15 1.98 -3.79
CA ARG A 81 12.15 1.82 -4.85
C ARG A 81 13.04 0.65 -4.47
N GLY A 82 13.34 -0.22 -5.43
CA GLY A 82 14.23 -1.35 -5.22
C GLY A 82 13.77 -2.61 -5.94
N LEU A 83 14.58 -3.66 -5.78
CA LEU A 83 14.32 -5.02 -6.23
C LEU A 83 14.15 -5.92 -5.00
N VAL A 84 13.48 -7.05 -5.15
CA VAL A 84 13.08 -7.93 -4.04
C VAL A 84 13.68 -9.32 -4.24
N GLY A 85 14.27 -9.85 -3.16
CA GLY A 85 14.83 -11.19 -3.11
C GLY A 85 16.10 -11.37 -3.92
N ASP A 86 16.62 -12.59 -3.91
CA ASP A 86 17.87 -12.95 -4.60
C ASP A 86 17.70 -12.93 -6.14
N ASP A 87 16.48 -13.17 -6.62
CA ASP A 87 16.13 -13.13 -8.05
C ASP A 87 15.97 -11.70 -8.59
N LEU A 88 16.16 -10.66 -7.76
CA LEU A 88 16.13 -9.26 -8.12
C LEU A 88 14.82 -8.85 -8.84
N GLU A 89 13.68 -9.31 -8.32
CA GLU A 89 12.39 -9.04 -8.95
C GLU A 89 11.94 -7.59 -8.73
N THR A 90 11.34 -7.00 -9.76
CA THR A 90 10.69 -5.70 -9.61
C THR A 90 9.48 -5.80 -8.68
N LEU A 91 9.20 -4.72 -7.94
CA LEU A 91 8.03 -4.61 -7.06
C LEU A 91 6.71 -4.87 -7.82
N THR A 92 6.60 -4.39 -9.06
CA THR A 92 5.46 -4.68 -9.94
C THR A 92 5.26 -6.17 -10.18
N ARG A 93 6.34 -6.92 -10.41
CA ARG A 93 6.28 -8.38 -10.63
C ARG A 93 5.83 -9.08 -9.36
N VAL A 94 6.48 -8.78 -8.23
CA VAL A 94 6.12 -9.33 -6.92
C VAL A 94 4.63 -9.15 -6.62
N LEU A 95 4.09 -7.93 -6.84
CA LEU A 95 2.68 -7.65 -6.58
C LEU A 95 1.73 -8.41 -7.51
N ARG A 96 2.08 -8.58 -8.78
CA ARG A 96 1.26 -9.35 -9.73
C ARG A 96 1.27 -10.84 -9.43
N ASP A 97 2.40 -11.36 -8.96
CA ASP A 97 2.56 -12.79 -8.67
C ASP A 97 1.90 -13.16 -7.33
N ALA A 98 1.99 -12.29 -6.33
CA ALA A 98 1.48 -12.55 -4.98
C ALA A 98 0.03 -12.12 -4.73
N THR A 99 -0.63 -11.46 -5.70
CA THR A 99 -2.01 -10.97 -5.53
C THR A 99 -2.86 -11.24 -6.79
N PRO A 100 -4.20 -11.24 -6.69
CA PRO A 100 -5.06 -11.29 -7.87
C PRO A 100 -5.06 -9.99 -8.69
N CYS A 101 -4.44 -8.91 -8.20
CA CYS A 101 -4.44 -7.62 -8.86
C CYS A 101 -3.53 -7.60 -10.10
N ARG A 102 -4.04 -7.07 -11.21
CA ARG A 102 -3.28 -6.88 -12.47
C ARG A 102 -2.99 -5.41 -12.77
N ARG A 103 -3.79 -4.52 -12.17
CA ARG A 103 -3.65 -3.06 -12.25
C ARG A 103 -2.62 -2.60 -11.23
N VAL A 104 -1.35 -2.73 -11.59
CA VAL A 104 -0.22 -2.37 -10.74
C VAL A 104 0.54 -1.21 -11.36
N GLY A 105 0.80 -0.18 -10.58
CA GLY A 105 1.57 0.99 -10.96
C GLY A 105 2.59 1.38 -9.90
N ALA A 106 3.38 2.39 -10.23
CA ALA A 106 4.33 3.00 -9.32
C ALA A 106 4.04 4.50 -9.19
N LEU A 107 4.19 5.05 -8.00
CA LEU A 107 4.26 6.49 -7.79
C LEU A 107 5.69 6.84 -7.40
N ALA A 108 6.35 7.63 -8.25
CA ALA A 108 7.73 8.06 -8.09
C ALA A 108 7.83 9.58 -8.32
N GLY A 109 8.81 10.22 -7.69
CA GLY A 109 9.04 11.66 -7.78
C GLY A 109 10.24 12.08 -6.92
N PRO A 110 10.58 13.38 -6.89
CA PRO A 110 11.51 13.90 -5.90
C PRO A 110 10.95 13.68 -4.50
N LEU A 111 11.73 13.02 -3.65
CA LEU A 111 11.41 12.76 -2.24
C LEU A 111 12.16 13.74 -1.35
#